data_AF-A0A6S7K1S6-F1
#
_entry.id   AF-A0A6S7K1S6-F1
#
_cell.length_a   1.000
_cell.length_b   1.000
_cell.length_c   1.000
_cell.angle_alpha   90.00
_cell.angle_beta   90.00
_cell.angle_gamma   90.00
#
_symmetry.space_group_name_H-M   'P 1'
#
loop_
_entity.id
_entity.type
_entity.pdbx_description
1 polymer ?
#
loop_
_entity_poly.entity_id
_entity_poly.type
_entity_poly.pdbx_seq_one_letter_code
_entity_poly.pdbx_strand_id
1 'polypeptide(L)'
;MKAGILAVVVLVQLNIINVHGWFWSCNPGKEGDGCSLFCPCGGDLTCEAWYHKCRAPGKKGDSCHATKPCGSGLTCEAGSHRCRGPGKEGDSCHATKPCGSGLTCEAWHHKCRAPGREGDSCHATKPCGSGLTCEAWHHKCRAPGREGDSCHATKPCGSGLNCEWIRHKCRAPGKLGDLCHMPTRPCGPTLSCHPGLPRRCYHDPREEGEPCWAGVLGSYGCKTGLVCRLRLNKLICMR
;
A
#
# COMPACT_ATOMS: atom_id res chain seq x y z
N MET A 1 9.62 86.95 62.91
CA MET A 1 8.17 86.89 62.64
C MET A 1 7.96 86.23 61.29
N LYS A 2 7.26 85.07 61.26
CA LYS A 2 6.69 84.35 60.07
C LYS A 2 7.71 83.96 58.96
N ALA A 3 7.63 82.88 58.20
CA ALA A 3 6.72 81.76 57.99
C ALA A 3 7.46 80.73 57.11
N GLY A 4 6.98 79.49 56.97
CA GLY A 4 7.43 78.65 55.85
C GLY A 4 7.18 77.15 55.99
N ILE A 5 5.94 76.75 55.73
CA ILE A 5 5.44 75.44 55.28
C ILE A 5 6.53 74.50 54.72
N LEU A 6 6.71 73.31 55.31
CA LEU A 6 7.36 72.20 54.63
C LEU A 6 6.37 71.03 54.50
N ALA A 7 6.00 70.75 53.26
CA ALA A 7 4.99 69.80 52.86
C ALA A 7 5.35 68.37 53.29
N VAL A 8 4.40 67.70 53.93
CA VAL A 8 4.40 66.26 54.17
C VAL A 8 4.12 65.58 52.82
N VAL A 9 5.17 65.13 52.13
CA VAL A 9 5.03 64.19 51.02
C VAL A 9 5.19 62.79 51.62
N VAL A 10 4.06 62.15 51.87
CA VAL A 10 3.98 60.72 52.21
C VAL A 10 4.48 59.93 51.00
N LEU A 11 5.74 59.53 51.02
CA LEU A 11 6.27 58.53 50.11
C LEU A 11 5.69 57.16 50.52
N VAL A 12 4.51 56.84 49.98
CA VAL A 12 4.04 55.46 49.92
C VAL A 12 5.05 54.69 49.07
N GLN A 13 5.92 53.92 49.72
CA GLN A 13 6.70 52.89 49.05
C GLN A 13 5.72 51.87 48.47
N LEU A 14 5.35 52.07 47.20
CA LEU A 14 4.84 51.00 46.36
C LEU A 14 5.96 49.95 46.30
N ASN A 15 5.80 48.90 47.11
CA ASN A 15 6.44 47.62 46.86
C ASN A 15 6.02 47.20 45.46
N ILE A 16 6.84 47.53 44.46
CA ILE A 16 6.87 46.83 43.19
C ILE A 16 7.36 45.44 43.56
N ILE A 17 6.40 44.58 43.93
CA ILE A 17 6.61 43.15 44.07
C ILE A 17 7.26 42.73 42.78
N ASN A 18 8.39 42.06 42.93
CA ASN A 18 9.25 41.53 41.89
C ASN A 18 8.47 40.49 41.05
N VAL A 19 7.61 40.95 40.11
CA VAL A 19 6.77 40.06 39.27
C VAL A 19 7.57 39.45 38.10
N HIS A 20 8.90 39.56 38.10
CA HIS A 20 9.75 39.16 36.98
C HIS A 20 10.19 37.69 36.99
N GLY A 21 9.74 36.85 37.95
CA GLY A 21 10.26 35.47 38.08
C GLY A 21 9.25 34.33 38.00
N TRP A 22 7.94 34.57 38.16
CA TRP A 22 6.99 33.49 38.49
C TRP A 22 5.94 33.18 37.42
N PHE A 23 5.80 34.01 36.38
CA PHE A 23 4.77 33.79 35.37
C PHE A 23 5.19 32.88 34.21
N TRP A 24 6.48 32.52 34.10
CA TRP A 24 7.04 31.84 32.91
C TRP A 24 7.83 30.55 33.23
N SER A 25 7.76 30.02 34.45
CA SER A 25 8.39 28.73 34.76
C SER A 25 7.38 27.59 34.63
N CYS A 26 7.40 26.90 33.50
CA CYS A 26 6.68 25.64 33.34
C CYS A 26 7.40 24.52 34.10
N ASN A 27 6.62 23.64 34.73
CA ASN A 27 7.12 22.36 35.22
C ASN A 27 7.68 21.53 34.05
N PRO A 28 8.58 20.56 34.30
CA PRO A 28 9.26 19.78 33.25
C PRO A 28 8.32 18.93 32.37
N GLY A 29 7.01 18.95 32.62
CA GLY A 29 6.00 18.28 31.81
C GLY A 29 6.00 16.77 32.02
N LYS A 30 6.34 16.32 33.24
CA LYS A 30 6.33 14.91 33.65
C LYS A 30 4.91 14.43 33.95
N GLU A 31 4.71 13.12 34.03
CA GLU A 31 3.41 12.57 34.38
C GLU A 31 2.91 13.10 35.73
N GLY A 32 1.67 13.61 35.74
CA GLY A 32 1.04 14.26 36.89
C GLY A 32 1.25 15.77 36.97
N ASP A 33 2.21 16.35 36.24
CA ASP A 33 2.46 17.80 36.24
C ASP A 33 1.28 18.55 35.62
N GLY A 34 1.04 19.76 36.11
CA GLY A 34 0.06 20.67 35.52
C GLY A 34 0.43 21.04 34.09
N CYS A 35 -0.55 21.05 33.19
CA CYS A 35 -0.36 21.36 31.77
C CYS A 35 -1.35 22.41 31.28
N SER A 36 -0.92 23.22 30.32
CA SER A 36 -1.71 24.29 29.71
C SER A 36 -1.23 24.54 28.28
N LEU A 37 -1.91 25.43 27.55
CA LEU A 37 -1.47 25.85 26.21
C LEU A 37 -0.03 26.42 26.22
N PHE A 38 0.38 27.01 27.34
CA PHE A 38 1.69 27.63 27.51
C PHE A 38 2.72 26.69 28.17
N CYS A 39 2.27 25.58 28.77
CA CYS A 39 3.13 24.56 29.38
C CYS A 39 2.80 23.18 28.81
N PRO A 40 3.46 22.77 27.70
CA PRO A 40 3.24 21.48 27.08
C PRO A 40 3.86 20.34 27.90
N CYS A 41 3.30 19.14 27.73
CA CYS A 41 3.86 17.93 28.32
C CYS A 41 5.08 17.43 27.53
N GLY A 42 6.01 16.76 28.23
CA GLY A 42 7.20 16.19 27.61
C GLY A 42 6.97 14.79 27.04
N GLY A 43 7.67 14.45 25.96
CA GLY A 43 7.64 13.12 25.35
C GLY A 43 6.27 12.76 24.76
N ASP A 44 5.82 11.52 24.99
CA ASP A 44 4.53 11.01 24.50
C ASP A 44 3.34 11.34 25.43
N LEU A 45 3.56 12.16 26.47
CA LEU A 45 2.52 12.54 27.41
C LEU A 45 1.55 13.54 26.77
N THR A 46 0.27 13.40 27.06
CA THR A 46 -0.77 14.35 26.61
C THR A 46 -1.36 15.12 27.77
N CYS A 47 -1.74 16.37 27.49
CA CYS A 47 -2.46 17.20 28.45
C CYS A 47 -3.94 16.77 28.47
N GLU A 48 -4.34 16.00 29.48
CA GLU A 48 -5.71 15.51 29.60
C GLU A 48 -6.65 16.69 29.88
N ALA A 49 -7.66 16.86 29.02
CA ALA A 49 -8.69 17.88 29.25
C ALA A 49 -9.41 17.58 30.55
N TRP A 50 -9.99 18.61 31.16
CA TRP A 50 -10.66 18.56 32.48
C TRP A 50 -9.73 18.53 33.68
N TYR A 51 -8.65 17.75 33.63
CA TYR A 51 -7.71 17.64 34.76
C TYR A 51 -6.51 18.58 34.67
N HIS A 52 -6.20 19.08 33.46
CA HIS A 52 -5.04 19.93 33.21
C HIS A 52 -3.75 19.31 33.75
N LYS A 53 -3.58 17.99 33.54
CA LYS A 53 -2.38 17.24 33.93
C LYS A 53 -1.79 16.44 32.78
N CYS A 54 -0.48 16.34 32.75
CA CYS A 54 0.25 15.47 31.84
C CYS A 54 0.02 14.00 32.19
N ARG A 55 -0.43 13.22 31.22
CA ARG A 55 -0.79 11.81 31.39
C ARG A 55 -0.18 10.97 30.29
N ALA A 56 0.21 9.74 30.63
CA ALA A 56 0.60 8.77 29.63
C ALA A 56 -0.60 8.37 28.73
N PRO A 57 -0.33 7.97 27.48
CA PRO A 57 -1.35 7.40 26.60
C PRO A 57 -2.06 6.21 27.26
N GLY A 58 -3.36 6.06 26.97
CA GLY A 58 -4.19 5.00 27.54
C GLY A 58 -3.74 3.59 27.13
N LYS A 59 -3.75 2.67 28.09
CA LYS A 59 -3.50 1.23 27.87
C LYS A 59 -4.78 0.53 27.44
N LYS A 60 -4.68 -0.74 27.02
CA LYS A 60 -5.83 -1.54 26.60
C LYS A 60 -6.90 -1.58 27.70
N GLY A 61 -8.12 -1.17 27.38
CA GLY A 61 -9.27 -1.13 28.29
C GLY A 61 -9.45 0.22 29.00
N ASP A 62 -8.45 1.10 28.97
CA ASP A 62 -8.56 2.45 29.54
C ASP A 62 -9.54 3.29 28.75
N SER A 63 -10.19 4.23 29.44
CA SER A 63 -11.00 5.25 28.80
C SER A 63 -10.13 6.17 27.94
N CYS A 64 -10.63 6.51 26.75
CA CYS A 64 -9.97 7.37 25.78
C CYS A 64 -10.91 8.45 25.27
N HIS A 65 -10.33 9.58 24.90
CA HIS A 65 -11.02 10.73 24.34
C HIS A 65 -10.00 11.62 23.61
N ALA A 66 -10.45 12.71 22.99
CA ALA A 66 -9.62 13.54 22.12
C ALA A 66 -8.29 14.02 22.74
N THR A 67 -8.26 14.28 24.05
CA THR A 67 -7.08 14.77 24.78
C THR A 67 -6.37 13.70 25.60
N LYS A 68 -6.83 12.45 25.51
CA LYS A 68 -6.16 11.26 26.05
C LYS A 68 -6.19 10.13 25.02
N PRO A 69 -5.27 10.15 24.05
CA PRO A 69 -5.18 9.11 23.04
C PRO A 69 -4.70 7.80 23.64
N CYS A 70 -4.90 6.72 22.89
CA CYS A 70 -4.39 5.40 23.26
C CYS A 70 -2.91 5.28 22.89
N GLY A 71 -2.20 4.42 23.62
CA GLY A 71 -0.81 4.08 23.30
C GLY A 71 -0.66 3.37 21.95
N SER A 72 0.58 3.21 21.50
CA SER A 72 0.91 2.62 20.21
C SER A 72 0.22 1.26 19.97
N GLY A 73 -0.34 1.09 18.78
CA GLY A 73 -1.06 -0.14 18.38
C GLY A 73 -2.46 -0.28 18.97
N LEU A 74 -2.97 0.74 19.67
CA LEU A 74 -4.35 0.79 20.17
C LEU A 74 -5.13 1.90 19.47
N THR A 75 -6.43 1.70 19.31
CA THR A 75 -7.37 2.67 18.77
C THR A 75 -8.46 2.94 19.79
N CYS A 76 -8.91 4.20 19.86
CA CYS A 76 -10.06 4.56 20.67
C CYS A 76 -11.34 4.11 19.97
N GLU A 77 -11.99 3.06 20.48
CA GLU A 77 -13.20 2.49 19.89
C GLU A 77 -14.38 3.45 20.05
N ALA A 78 -15.05 3.75 18.94
CA ALA A 78 -16.23 4.61 18.97
C ALA A 78 -17.38 3.94 19.72
N GLY A 79 -18.10 4.69 20.55
CA GLY A 79 -19.23 4.21 21.36
C GLY A 79 -18.82 3.65 22.72
N SER A 80 -17.72 2.90 22.82
CA SER A 80 -17.21 2.42 24.12
C SER A 80 -16.25 3.39 24.80
N HIS A 81 -15.64 4.32 24.03
CA HIS A 81 -14.61 5.25 24.49
C HIS A 81 -13.48 4.54 25.23
N ARG A 82 -13.10 3.36 24.75
CA ARG A 82 -12.03 2.55 25.33
C ARG A 82 -10.93 2.21 24.34
N CYS A 83 -9.70 2.20 24.82
CA CYS A 83 -8.55 1.79 24.04
C CYS A 83 -8.59 0.29 23.77
N ARG A 84 -8.69 -0.08 22.49
CA ARG A 84 -8.68 -1.48 22.05
C ARG A 84 -7.59 -1.69 21.01
N GLY A 85 -7.02 -2.90 21.03
CA GLY A 85 -6.17 -3.35 19.93
C GLY A 85 -7.00 -3.79 18.72
N PRO A 86 -6.33 -4.16 17.62
CA PRO A 86 -6.98 -4.68 16.43
C PRO A 86 -7.84 -5.92 16.72
N GLY A 87 -8.94 -6.07 15.99
CA GLY A 87 -9.85 -7.22 16.09
C GLY A 87 -9.22 -8.52 15.60
N LYS A 88 -9.53 -9.63 16.27
CA LYS A 88 -9.18 -10.98 15.84
C LYS A 88 -10.24 -11.54 14.89
N GLU A 89 -9.97 -12.69 14.28
CA GLU A 89 -10.96 -13.35 13.43
C GLU A 89 -12.28 -13.60 14.20
N GLY A 90 -13.41 -13.23 13.58
CA GLY A 90 -14.74 -13.30 14.15
C GLY A 90 -15.15 -12.07 14.98
N ASP A 91 -14.21 -11.22 15.41
CA ASP A 91 -14.53 -10.00 16.15
C ASP A 91 -15.27 -9.01 15.28
N SER A 92 -16.17 -8.24 15.90
CA SER A 92 -16.81 -7.12 15.21
C SER A 92 -15.78 -6.07 14.81
N CYS A 93 -15.92 -5.52 13.60
CA CYS A 93 -15.04 -4.53 13.01
C CYS A 93 -15.82 -3.34 12.46
N HIS A 94 -15.21 -2.16 12.51
CA HIS A 94 -15.75 -0.90 12.01
C HIS A 94 -14.60 0.11 11.87
N ALA A 95 -14.89 1.33 11.41
CA ALA A 95 -13.87 2.34 11.09
C ALA A 95 -12.88 2.64 12.25
N THR A 96 -13.35 2.63 13.50
CA THR A 96 -12.53 2.89 14.70
C THR A 96 -12.08 1.62 15.43
N LYS A 97 -12.35 0.45 14.85
CA LYS A 97 -11.86 -0.85 15.31
C LYS A 97 -11.44 -1.71 14.11
N PRO A 98 -10.25 -1.47 13.56
CA PRO A 98 -9.74 -2.23 12.43
C PRO A 98 -9.42 -3.66 12.84
N CYS A 99 -9.38 -4.56 11.85
CA CYS A 99 -8.93 -5.92 12.04
C CYS A 99 -7.42 -6.00 12.15
N GLY A 100 -6.92 -7.03 12.83
CA GLY A 100 -5.49 -7.33 12.89
C GLY A 100 -4.88 -7.66 11.54
N SER A 101 -3.56 -7.72 11.48
CA SER A 101 -2.80 -8.03 10.28
C SER A 101 -3.29 -9.31 9.61
N GLY A 102 -3.47 -9.25 8.29
CA GLY A 102 -3.95 -10.39 7.49
C GLY A 102 -5.44 -10.68 7.58
N LEU A 103 -6.23 -9.84 8.25
CA LEU A 103 -7.69 -9.94 8.31
C LEU A 103 -8.33 -8.74 7.60
N THR A 104 -9.50 -8.96 7.01
CA THR A 104 -10.31 -7.89 6.39
C THR A 104 -11.65 -7.79 7.10
N CYS A 105 -12.15 -6.55 7.20
CA CYS A 105 -13.49 -6.30 7.75
C CYS A 105 -14.53 -6.54 6.65
N GLU A 106 -15.33 -7.61 6.79
CA GLU A 106 -16.41 -7.89 5.84
C GLU A 106 -17.54 -6.87 6.01
N ALA A 107 -17.89 -6.17 4.93
CA ALA A 107 -18.87 -5.08 4.99
C ALA A 107 -20.26 -5.54 5.45
N TRP A 108 -20.70 -6.72 5.04
CA TRP A 108 -22.04 -7.23 5.33
C TRP A 108 -22.21 -7.76 6.75
N HIS A 109 -21.18 -8.40 7.30
CA HIS A 109 -21.23 -9.01 8.63
C HIS A 109 -20.59 -8.18 9.72
N HIS A 110 -19.87 -7.11 9.34
CA HIS A 110 -19.05 -6.29 10.24
C HIS A 110 -18.16 -7.15 11.13
N LYS A 111 -17.55 -8.20 10.55
CA LYS A 111 -16.65 -9.12 11.26
C LYS A 111 -15.30 -9.21 10.56
N CYS A 112 -14.25 -9.33 11.36
CA CYS A 112 -12.93 -9.63 10.85
C CYS A 112 -12.86 -11.06 10.35
N ARG A 113 -12.47 -11.24 9.09
CA ARG A 113 -12.30 -12.55 8.46
C ARG A 113 -10.95 -12.66 7.79
N ALA A 114 -10.43 -13.88 7.76
CA ALA A 114 -9.29 -14.20 6.92
C ALA A 114 -9.69 -14.12 5.43
N PRO A 115 -8.72 -13.86 4.54
CA PRO A 115 -8.91 -13.97 3.10
C PRO A 115 -9.48 -15.34 2.69
N GLY A 116 -10.31 -15.35 1.65
CA GLY A 116 -10.95 -16.57 1.15
C GLY A 116 -9.94 -17.59 0.61
N ARG A 117 -10.17 -18.86 0.91
CA ARG A 117 -9.43 -20.00 0.35
C ARG A 117 -9.98 -20.38 -1.01
N GLU A 118 -9.31 -21.30 -1.71
CA GLU A 118 -9.81 -21.79 -2.99
C GLU A 118 -11.22 -22.38 -2.85
N GLY A 119 -12.13 -21.97 -3.73
CA GLY A 119 -13.55 -22.34 -3.72
C GLY A 119 -14.44 -21.46 -2.86
N ASP A 120 -13.88 -20.68 -1.92
CA ASP A 120 -14.65 -19.78 -1.08
C ASP A 120 -15.27 -18.66 -1.90
N SER A 121 -16.44 -18.19 -1.46
CA SER A 121 -17.03 -16.98 -2.01
C SER A 121 -16.13 -15.77 -1.78
N CYS A 122 -16.01 -14.91 -2.78
CA CYS A 122 -15.22 -13.69 -2.77
C CYS A 122 -16.03 -12.49 -3.27
N HIS A 123 -15.73 -11.32 -2.73
CA HIS A 123 -16.36 -10.04 -3.09
C HIS A 123 -15.44 -8.89 -2.68
N ALA A 124 -15.81 -7.64 -2.99
CA ALA A 124 -14.96 -6.47 -2.79
C ALA A 124 -14.39 -6.32 -1.36
N THR A 125 -15.13 -6.77 -0.34
CA THR A 125 -14.72 -6.68 1.08
C THR A 125 -14.30 -8.02 1.69
N LYS A 126 -14.23 -9.08 0.87
CA LYS A 126 -13.64 -10.38 1.22
C LYS A 126 -12.74 -10.85 0.07
N PRO A 127 -11.47 -10.37 0.04
CA PRO A 127 -10.53 -10.75 -0.98
C PRO A 127 -10.12 -12.22 -0.83
N CYS A 128 -9.61 -12.79 -1.92
CA CYS A 128 -8.99 -14.11 -1.89
C CYS A 128 -7.60 -14.05 -1.25
N GLY A 129 -7.17 -15.18 -0.69
CA GLY A 129 -5.82 -15.34 -0.17
C GLY A 129 -4.74 -15.20 -1.25
N SER A 130 -3.49 -15.12 -0.81
CA SER A 130 -2.33 -14.99 -1.69
C SER A 130 -2.33 -16.03 -2.80
N GLY A 131 -2.10 -15.59 -4.05
CA GLY A 131 -2.04 -16.47 -5.22
C GLY A 131 -3.39 -16.91 -5.77
N LEU A 132 -4.51 -16.44 -5.21
CA LEU A 132 -5.86 -16.71 -5.71
C LEU A 132 -6.48 -15.44 -6.32
N THR A 133 -7.34 -15.62 -7.32
CA THR A 133 -8.10 -14.53 -7.95
C THR A 133 -9.59 -14.76 -7.75
N CYS A 134 -10.33 -13.67 -7.56
CA CYS A 134 -11.79 -13.72 -7.48
C CYS A 134 -12.38 -13.75 -8.89
N GLU A 135 -12.99 -14.87 -9.27
CA GLU A 135 -13.66 -14.98 -10.57
C GLU A 135 -14.94 -14.15 -10.58
N ALA A 136 -15.04 -13.17 -11.47
CA ALA A 136 -16.15 -12.22 -11.47
C ALA A 136 -17.53 -12.87 -11.68
N TRP A 137 -17.62 -13.95 -12.45
CA TRP A 137 -18.90 -14.61 -12.75
C TRP A 137 -19.37 -15.58 -11.66
N HIS A 138 -18.43 -16.25 -11.00
CA HIS A 138 -18.77 -17.24 -9.98
C HIS A 138 -18.65 -16.71 -8.56
N HIS A 139 -18.06 -15.53 -8.39
CA HIS A 139 -17.71 -14.94 -7.09
C HIS A 139 -17.00 -15.95 -6.20
N LYS A 140 -16.06 -16.72 -6.77
CA LYS A 140 -15.27 -17.71 -6.05
C LYS A 140 -13.78 -17.48 -6.23
N CYS A 141 -13.03 -17.73 -5.18
CA CYS A 141 -11.57 -17.73 -5.22
C CYS A 141 -11.07 -18.94 -6.00
N ARG A 142 -10.26 -18.71 -7.02
CA ARG A 142 -9.65 -19.78 -7.82
C ARG A 142 -8.16 -19.53 -7.99
N ALA A 143 -7.43 -20.63 -8.06
CA ALA A 143 -6.04 -20.59 -8.49
C ALA A 143 -5.95 -20.18 -9.98
N PRO A 144 -4.83 -19.58 -10.41
CA PRO A 144 -4.55 -19.33 -11.81
C PRO A 144 -4.64 -20.61 -12.66
N GLY A 145 -5.11 -20.47 -13.90
CA GLY A 145 -5.29 -21.60 -14.81
C GLY A 145 -3.97 -22.27 -15.19
N ARG A 146 -3.97 -23.61 -15.25
CA ARG A 146 -2.86 -24.42 -15.76
C ARG A 146 -2.91 -24.50 -17.29
N GLU A 147 -1.88 -25.06 -17.90
CA GLU A 147 -1.86 -25.25 -19.35
C GLU A 147 -3.08 -26.07 -19.81
N GLY A 148 -3.78 -25.56 -20.83
CA GLY A 148 -5.01 -26.15 -21.35
C GLY A 148 -6.30 -25.68 -20.67
N ASP A 149 -6.22 -25.10 -19.47
CA ASP A 149 -7.39 -24.59 -18.76
C ASP A 149 -8.00 -23.40 -19.49
N SER A 150 -9.32 -23.24 -19.35
CA SER A 150 -10.01 -22.06 -19.82
C SER A 150 -9.53 -20.81 -19.07
N CYS A 151 -9.32 -19.73 -19.82
CA CYS A 151 -8.85 -18.44 -19.32
C CYS A 151 -9.71 -17.27 -19.84
N HIS A 152 -9.80 -16.22 -19.05
CA HIS A 152 -10.51 -14.99 -19.39
C HIS A 152 -9.98 -13.84 -18.51
N ALA A 153 -10.49 -12.61 -18.71
CA ALA A 153 -9.97 -11.41 -18.05
C ALA A 153 -9.90 -11.51 -16.51
N THR A 154 -10.82 -12.24 -15.89
CA THR A 154 -10.92 -12.41 -14.43
C THR A 154 -10.45 -13.78 -13.94
N LYS A 155 -9.92 -14.62 -14.83
CA LYS A 155 -9.25 -15.88 -14.53
C LYS A 155 -7.94 -15.96 -15.32
N PRO A 156 -6.86 -15.35 -14.79
CA PRO A 156 -5.57 -15.36 -15.44
C PRO A 156 -4.95 -16.76 -15.45
N CYS A 157 -4.02 -16.95 -16.38
CA CYS A 157 -3.19 -18.14 -16.40
C CYS A 157 -2.09 -18.05 -15.34
N GLY A 158 -1.58 -19.21 -14.91
CA GLY A 158 -0.43 -19.28 -14.02
C GLY A 158 0.82 -18.66 -14.64
N SER A 159 1.83 -18.45 -13.80
CA SER A 159 3.12 -17.90 -14.22
C SER A 159 3.71 -18.65 -15.41
N GLY A 160 4.19 -17.90 -16.41
CA GLY A 160 4.77 -18.48 -17.62
C GLY A 160 3.76 -18.98 -18.66
N LEU A 161 2.47 -18.76 -18.45
CA LEU A 161 1.40 -19.07 -19.41
C LEU A 161 0.71 -17.77 -19.86
N ASN A 162 0.23 -17.75 -21.09
CA ASN A 162 -0.60 -16.67 -21.63
C ASN A 162 -1.99 -17.16 -21.99
N CYS A 163 -2.98 -16.27 -21.88
CA CYS A 163 -4.33 -16.57 -22.33
C CYS A 163 -4.46 -16.34 -23.84
N GLU A 164 -4.59 -17.43 -24.60
CA GLU A 164 -4.83 -17.35 -26.05
C GLU A 164 -6.28 -16.94 -26.29
N TRP A 165 -6.52 -15.64 -26.53
CA TRP A 165 -7.86 -15.05 -26.65
C TRP A 165 -8.78 -15.79 -27.62
N ILE A 166 -8.26 -16.24 -28.77
CA ILE A 166 -9.07 -16.95 -29.79
C ILE A 166 -9.61 -18.28 -29.27
N ARG A 167 -8.85 -18.98 -28.42
CA ARG A 167 -9.23 -20.29 -27.89
C ARG A 167 -9.70 -20.25 -26.44
N HIS A 168 -9.57 -19.10 -25.78
CA HIS A 168 -9.76 -18.91 -24.34
C HIS A 168 -9.06 -19.99 -23.52
N LYS A 169 -7.84 -20.37 -23.88
CA LYS A 169 -7.04 -21.39 -23.17
C LYS A 169 -5.67 -20.87 -22.76
N CYS A 170 -5.23 -21.29 -21.59
CA CYS A 170 -3.87 -21.06 -21.13
C CYS A 170 -2.90 -21.90 -21.91
N ARG A 171 -1.87 -21.26 -22.48
CA ARG A 171 -0.79 -21.94 -23.19
C ARG A 171 0.56 -21.34 -22.85
N ALA A 172 1.60 -22.16 -22.94
CA ALA A 172 2.96 -21.66 -22.91
C ALA A 172 3.22 -20.71 -24.10
N PRO A 173 4.13 -19.73 -23.94
CA PRO A 173 4.63 -18.91 -25.04
C PRO A 173 5.13 -19.75 -26.23
N GLY A 174 5.05 -19.19 -27.43
CA GLY A 174 5.48 -19.86 -28.65
C GLY A 174 6.99 -20.16 -28.63
N LYS A 175 7.36 -21.36 -29.06
CA LYS A 175 8.75 -21.78 -29.26
C LYS A 175 9.27 -21.29 -30.62
N LEU A 176 10.56 -21.48 -30.89
CA LEU A 176 11.16 -21.16 -32.18
C LEU A 176 10.35 -21.77 -33.34
N GLY A 177 9.98 -20.95 -34.32
CA GLY A 177 9.20 -21.35 -35.49
C GLY A 177 7.68 -21.44 -35.28
N ASP A 178 7.19 -21.36 -34.03
CA ASP A 178 5.75 -21.34 -33.75
C ASP A 178 5.09 -20.08 -34.31
N LEU A 179 3.82 -20.20 -34.68
CA LEU A 179 3.00 -19.06 -35.02
C LEU A 179 2.83 -18.15 -33.81
N CYS A 180 3.08 -16.86 -34.02
CA CYS A 180 2.91 -15.83 -33.00
C CYS A 180 1.81 -14.85 -33.41
N HIS A 181 1.04 -14.39 -32.42
CA HIS A 181 -0.03 -13.42 -32.62
C HIS A 181 -0.09 -12.48 -31.43
N MET A 182 0.56 -11.31 -31.54
CA MET A 182 0.52 -10.31 -30.47
C MET A 182 -0.87 -9.66 -30.40
N PRO A 183 -1.47 -9.48 -29.21
CA PRO A 183 -0.93 -9.81 -27.87
C PRO A 183 -1.28 -11.23 -27.35
N THR A 184 -2.06 -12.01 -28.09
CA THR A 184 -2.69 -13.26 -27.61
C THR A 184 -1.76 -14.48 -27.52
N ARG A 185 -0.65 -14.49 -28.26
CA ARG A 185 0.32 -15.59 -28.29
C ARG A 185 1.73 -15.02 -28.46
N PRO A 186 2.34 -14.58 -27.35
CA PRO A 186 3.70 -14.08 -27.34
C PRO A 186 4.70 -15.22 -27.57
N CYS A 187 5.88 -14.86 -28.03
CA CYS A 187 7.00 -15.77 -28.11
C CYS A 187 7.64 -15.96 -26.73
N GLY A 188 8.35 -17.07 -26.56
CA GLY A 188 9.12 -17.34 -25.35
C GLY A 188 10.20 -16.30 -25.06
N PRO A 189 10.82 -16.37 -23.88
CA PRO A 189 11.99 -15.54 -23.57
C PRO A 189 13.06 -15.71 -24.66
N THR A 190 13.77 -14.63 -25.00
CA THR A 190 14.78 -14.53 -26.08
C THR A 190 14.27 -14.73 -27.52
N LEU A 191 12.94 -14.76 -27.73
CA LEU A 191 12.33 -14.85 -29.05
C LEU A 191 11.47 -13.61 -29.34
N SER A 192 11.48 -13.14 -30.58
CA SER A 192 10.59 -12.07 -31.04
C SER A 192 9.74 -12.51 -32.22
N CYS A 193 8.50 -11.99 -32.28
CA CYS A 193 7.53 -12.32 -33.31
C CYS A 193 7.86 -11.57 -34.61
N HIS A 194 8.31 -12.28 -35.66
CA HIS A 194 8.62 -11.64 -36.94
C HIS A 194 7.35 -11.10 -37.61
N PRO A 195 7.36 -9.86 -38.13
CA PRO A 195 6.16 -9.20 -38.68
C PRO A 195 5.70 -9.77 -40.04
N GLY A 196 6.61 -10.40 -40.79
CA GLY A 196 6.31 -11.04 -42.07
C GLY A 196 5.33 -12.21 -41.95
N LEU A 197 4.53 -12.43 -42.99
CA LEU A 197 3.55 -13.51 -43.05
C LEU A 197 4.18 -14.80 -43.61
N PRO A 198 4.03 -15.96 -42.94
CA PRO A 198 3.38 -16.16 -41.64
C PRO A 198 4.22 -15.64 -40.46
N ARG A 199 3.55 -15.00 -39.49
CA ARG A 199 4.19 -14.47 -38.28
C ARG A 199 4.66 -15.62 -37.41
N ARG A 200 5.97 -15.72 -37.20
CA ARG A 200 6.60 -16.79 -36.41
C ARG A 200 7.61 -16.24 -35.41
N CYS A 201 7.83 -16.98 -34.34
CA CYS A 201 8.85 -16.69 -33.34
C CYS A 201 10.24 -17.04 -33.87
N TYR A 202 11.18 -16.11 -33.77
CA TYR A 202 12.61 -16.29 -34.09
C TYR A 202 13.48 -15.68 -32.99
N HIS A 203 14.78 -15.94 -33.00
CA HIS A 203 15.68 -15.44 -31.97
C HIS A 203 15.81 -13.92 -32.00
N ASP A 204 15.82 -13.28 -30.83
CA ASP A 204 16.12 -11.86 -30.72
C ASP A 204 17.38 -11.66 -29.85
N PRO A 205 18.53 -11.32 -30.44
CA PRO A 205 18.77 -11.01 -31.87
C PRO A 205 18.79 -12.25 -32.80
N ARG A 206 18.57 -12.04 -34.10
CA ARG A 206 18.39 -13.10 -35.12
C ARG A 206 19.68 -13.86 -35.44
N GLU A 207 19.58 -15.18 -35.63
CA GLU A 207 20.71 -16.07 -35.96
C GLU A 207 20.91 -16.27 -37.47
N GLU A 208 22.01 -16.91 -37.86
CA GLU A 208 22.37 -17.14 -39.26
C GLU A 208 21.30 -17.97 -39.98
N GLY A 209 20.84 -17.48 -41.13
CA GLY A 209 19.74 -18.07 -41.90
C GLY A 209 18.32 -17.65 -41.48
N GLU A 210 18.16 -16.94 -40.36
CA GLU A 210 16.85 -16.46 -39.91
C GLU A 210 16.37 -15.21 -40.67
N PRO A 211 15.05 -15.02 -40.81
CA PRO A 211 14.49 -13.85 -41.46
C PRO A 211 14.69 -12.58 -40.62
N CYS A 212 15.25 -11.57 -41.26
CA CYS A 212 15.56 -10.28 -40.67
C CYS A 212 14.81 -9.15 -41.38
N TRP A 213 14.75 -7.99 -40.75
CA TRP A 213 14.18 -6.78 -41.35
C TRP A 213 15.26 -5.70 -41.42
N ALA A 214 15.57 -5.23 -42.63
CA ALA A 214 16.50 -4.13 -42.83
C ALA A 214 15.81 -2.80 -42.46
N GLY A 215 16.23 -2.14 -41.38
CA GLY A 215 15.80 -0.78 -41.08
C GLY A 215 15.59 -0.40 -39.61
N VAL A 216 15.70 -1.33 -38.64
CA VAL A 216 15.46 -1.00 -37.23
C VAL A 216 16.50 -1.66 -36.32
N LEU A 217 17.32 -0.82 -35.66
CA LEU A 217 18.13 -1.21 -34.51
C LEU A 217 17.17 -1.61 -33.37
N GLY A 218 17.13 -2.89 -32.99
CA GLY A 218 16.68 -3.27 -31.65
C GLY A 218 15.64 -4.39 -31.46
N SER A 219 15.03 -5.01 -32.49
CA SER A 219 14.13 -6.18 -32.25
C SER A 219 14.01 -7.20 -33.40
N TYR A 220 14.61 -6.89 -34.56
CA TYR A 220 14.60 -7.74 -35.76
C TYR A 220 15.97 -7.79 -36.45
N GLY A 221 16.99 -7.29 -35.76
CA GLY A 221 18.37 -7.23 -36.24
C GLY A 221 19.06 -8.57 -36.09
N CYS A 222 20.06 -8.78 -36.93
CA CYS A 222 20.93 -9.94 -36.82
C CYS A 222 21.86 -9.80 -35.61
N LYS A 223 22.23 -10.95 -35.02
CA LYS A 223 23.26 -11.04 -33.99
C LYS A 223 24.57 -10.43 -34.50
N THR A 224 25.39 -9.92 -33.58
CA THR A 224 26.70 -9.31 -33.90
C THR A 224 27.52 -10.20 -34.81
N GLY A 225 28.03 -9.65 -35.91
CA GLY A 225 28.80 -10.36 -36.93
C GLY A 225 27.98 -10.91 -38.10
N LEU A 226 26.65 -10.74 -38.10
CA LEU A 226 25.77 -11.10 -39.21
C LEU A 226 25.13 -9.83 -39.82
N VAL A 227 24.95 -9.83 -41.14
CA VAL A 227 24.31 -8.75 -41.90
C VAL A 227 23.02 -9.26 -42.53
N CYS A 228 21.98 -8.45 -42.44
CA CYS A 228 20.71 -8.72 -43.10
C CYS A 228 20.83 -8.48 -44.60
N ARG A 229 20.78 -9.54 -45.43
CA ARG A 229 20.93 -9.46 -46.89
C ARG A 229 19.83 -10.27 -47.61
N LEU A 230 19.53 -9.86 -48.84
CA LEU A 230 18.52 -10.51 -49.67
C LEU A 230 19.10 -11.78 -50.30
N ARG A 231 18.47 -12.94 -50.06
CA ARG A 231 18.77 -14.22 -50.71
C ARG A 231 17.47 -14.89 -51.13
N LEU A 232 17.36 -15.28 -52.39
CA LEU A 232 16.17 -15.97 -52.93
C LEU A 232 14.85 -15.25 -52.58
N ASN A 233 14.80 -13.93 -52.81
CA ASN A 233 13.66 -13.04 -52.52
C ASN A 233 13.27 -12.92 -51.03
N LYS A 234 14.15 -13.29 -50.08
CA LYS A 234 13.93 -13.12 -48.63
C LYS A 234 15.13 -12.46 -47.96
N LEU A 235 14.87 -11.55 -47.02
CA LEU A 235 15.91 -10.96 -46.18
C LEU A 235 16.27 -11.95 -45.07
N ILE A 236 17.53 -12.38 -45.03
CA ILE A 236 18.03 -13.31 -44.02
C ILE A 236 19.38 -12.82 -43.45
N CYS A 237 19.69 -13.24 -42.23
CA CYS A 237 20.99 -12.98 -41.62
C CYS A 237 22.07 -13.89 -42.21
N MET A 238 23.17 -13.31 -42.70
CA MET A 238 24.32 -14.05 -43.24
C MET A 238 25.63 -13.34 -42.92
N ARG A 239 26.75 -14.06 -42.98
CA ARG A 239 28.11 -13.49 -42.89
C ARG A 239 28.50 -12.71 -44.15
#